data_AF-A0A7X9E9Z7-F1
#
_entry.id   AF-A0A7X9E9Z7-F1
#
_cell.length_a   1.000
_cell.length_b   1.000
_cell.length_c   1.000
_cell.angle_alpha   90.00
_cell.angle_beta   90.00
_cell.angle_gamma   90.00
#
_symmetry.space_group_name_H-M   'P 1'
#
loop_
_entity.id
_entity.type
_entity.pdbx_description
1 polymer ?
#
loop_
_entity_poly.entity_id
_entity_poly.type
_entity_poly.pdbx_seq_one_letter_code
_entity_poly.pdbx_strand_id
1 'polypeptide(L)'
;RYGRVHWVGIHPEFQGRKLAKPLLAAVMVCLAKYHNKAYLTSQTTSYKAINIYLDFGFVPIITDDEAVKAWKCLENNLGRRIIPTY
;
A
#
# COMPACT_ATOMS: atom_id res chain seq x y z
N ARG A 1 9.27 -10.25 -14.00
CA ARG A 1 7.86 -10.53 -13.61
C ARG A 1 7.59 -9.83 -12.28
N TYR A 2 6.43 -9.21 -12.12
CA TYR A 2 6.07 -8.56 -10.86
C TYR A 2 5.74 -9.60 -9.78
N GLY A 3 6.20 -9.35 -8.55
CA GLY A 3 5.73 -10.04 -7.36
C GLY A 3 4.43 -9.42 -6.86
N ARG A 4 3.49 -10.25 -6.39
CA ARG A 4 2.20 -9.77 -5.88
C ARG A 4 2.12 -9.98 -4.39
N VAL A 5 1.86 -8.91 -3.64
CA VAL A 5 1.35 -9.04 -2.27
C VAL A 5 -0.15 -9.22 -2.38
N HIS A 6 -0.62 -10.47 -2.24
CA HIS A 6 -2.06 -10.75 -2.39
C HIS A 6 -2.85 -10.33 -1.16
N TRP A 7 -2.34 -10.63 0.05
CA TRP A 7 -2.98 -10.28 1.31
C TRP A 7 -1.94 -10.14 2.43
N VAL A 8 -2.21 -9.22 3.35
CA VAL A 8 -1.43 -9.01 4.58
C VAL A 8 -2.42 -8.70 5.69
N GLY A 9 -2.27 -9.36 6.82
CA GLY A 9 -3.12 -9.17 7.99
C GLY A 9 -2.34 -9.38 9.28
N ILE A 10 -2.75 -8.67 10.33
CA ILE A 10 -2.27 -8.89 11.70
C ILE A 10 -3.42 -9.52 12.47
N HIS A 11 -3.16 -10.66 13.11
CA HIS A 11 -4.12 -11.32 13.96
C HIS A 11 -4.65 -10.35 15.04
N PRO A 12 -5.98 -10.32 15.33
CA PRO A 12 -6.59 -9.30 16.18
C PRO A 12 -5.88 -9.06 17.51
N GLU A 13 -5.44 -10.11 18.20
CA GLU A 13 -4.74 -10.06 19.49
C GLU A 13 -3.38 -9.31 19.46
N PHE A 14 -2.82 -9.14 18.26
CA PHE A 14 -1.53 -8.50 18.03
C PHE A 14 -1.66 -7.14 17.32
N GLN A 15 -2.88 -6.67 17.07
CA GLN A 15 -3.13 -5.33 16.53
C GLN A 15 -2.74 -4.24 17.54
N GLY A 16 -2.53 -3.00 17.06
CA GLY A 16 -2.06 -1.89 17.89
C GLY A 16 -0.57 -1.93 18.28
N ARG A 17 0.12 -3.06 18.08
CA ARG A 17 1.54 -3.25 18.44
C ARG A 17 2.54 -2.80 17.38
N LYS A 18 2.11 -1.98 16.41
CA LYS A 18 2.95 -1.47 15.29
C LYS A 18 3.61 -2.56 14.43
N LEU A 19 3.05 -3.77 14.39
CA LEU A 19 3.62 -4.92 13.66
C LEU A 19 3.42 -4.90 12.13
N ALA A 20 2.55 -4.02 11.61
CA ALA A 20 2.30 -3.94 10.17
C ALA A 20 3.54 -3.54 9.35
N LYS A 21 4.32 -2.56 9.84
CA LYS A 21 5.56 -2.11 9.18
C LYS A 21 6.64 -3.20 9.13
N PRO A 22 7.03 -3.87 10.24
CA PRO A 22 8.01 -4.94 10.19
C PRO A 22 7.54 -6.16 9.38
N LEU A 23 6.25 -6.50 9.43
CA LEU A 23 5.70 -7.55 8.57
C LEU A 23 5.88 -7.20 7.10
N LEU A 24 5.52 -5.98 6.69
CA LEU A 24 5.68 -5.55 5.31
C LEU A 24 7.15 -5.51 4.88
N ALA A 25 8.07 -5.11 5.76
CA ALA A 25 9.50 -5.16 5.49
C ALA A 25 9.99 -6.58 5.20
N ALA A 26 9.57 -7.56 6.01
CA ALA A 26 9.88 -8.97 5.77
C ALA A 26 9.30 -9.47 4.44
N VAL A 27 8.08 -9.04 4.09
CA VAL A 27 7.47 -9.35 2.78
C VAL A 27 8.29 -8.76 1.63
N MET A 28 8.75 -7.51 1.75
CA MET A 28 9.59 -6.87 0.71
C MET A 28 10.93 -7.61 0.53
N VAL A 29 11.59 -7.98 1.63
CA VAL A 29 12.83 -8.78 1.58
C VAL A 29 12.60 -10.13 0.91
N CYS A 30 11.47 -10.78 1.18
CA CYS A 30 11.12 -12.04 0.53
C CYS A 30 10.87 -11.86 -0.98
N LEU A 31 10.09 -10.85 -1.36
CA LEU A 31 9.79 -10.54 -2.76
C LEU A 31 11.05 -10.21 -3.56
N ALA A 32 11.98 -9.45 -2.97
CA ALA A 32 13.22 -9.04 -3.62
C ALA A 32 14.12 -10.22 -4.03
N LYS A 33 13.97 -11.39 -3.40
CA LYS A 33 14.70 -12.61 -3.78
C LYS A 33 14.30 -13.14 -5.16
N TYR A 34 13.09 -12.84 -5.63
CA TYR A 34 12.51 -13.42 -6.83
C TYR A 34 12.02 -12.39 -7.86
N HIS A 35 11.84 -11.14 -7.42
CA HIS A 35 11.21 -10.08 -8.21
C HIS A 35 11.94 -8.75 -8.02
N ASN A 36 12.08 -8.00 -9.12
CA ASN A 36 12.61 -6.64 -9.12
C ASN A 36 11.53 -5.55 -8.98
N LYS A 37 10.25 -5.94 -9.04
CA LYS A 37 9.10 -5.06 -8.93
C LYS A 37 7.98 -5.76 -8.17
N ALA A 38 7.23 -5.02 -7.39
CA ALA A 38 6.08 -5.52 -6.65
C ALA A 38 4.83 -4.68 -6.92
N TYR A 39 3.67 -5.31 -6.78
CA TYR A 39 2.38 -4.60 -6.78
C TYR A 39 1.44 -5.23 -5.76
N LEU A 40 0.42 -4.45 -5.40
CA LEU A 40 -0.69 -4.88 -4.57
C LEU A 40 -1.95 -4.15 -5.00
N THR A 41 -3.09 -4.71 -4.61
CA THR A 41 -4.40 -4.10 -4.78
C THR A 41 -4.97 -3.80 -3.40
N SER A 42 -5.63 -2.66 -3.24
CA SER A 42 -6.21 -2.25 -1.96
C SER A 42 -7.56 -1.57 -2.18
N GLN A 43 -8.26 -1.30 -1.09
CA GLN A 43 -9.56 -0.63 -1.06
C GLN A 43 -9.42 0.67 -0.26
N THR A 44 -10.17 1.71 -0.60
CA THR A 44 -10.10 3.03 0.05
C THR A 44 -10.37 2.95 1.56
N THR A 45 -11.22 2.02 1.99
CA THR A 45 -11.50 1.72 3.41
C THR A 45 -10.26 1.28 4.20
N SER A 46 -9.23 0.76 3.52
CA SER A 46 -7.96 0.33 4.12
C SER A 46 -6.90 1.43 4.11
N TYR A 47 -7.30 2.71 4.21
CA TYR A 47 -6.41 3.87 4.08
C TYR A 47 -5.18 3.83 5.01
N LYS A 48 -5.29 3.27 6.22
CA LYS A 48 -4.15 3.10 7.14
C LYS A 48 -3.08 2.16 6.56
N ALA A 49 -3.48 1.06 5.93
CA ALA A 49 -2.56 0.15 5.26
C ALA A 49 -1.98 0.79 3.99
N ILE A 50 -2.80 1.52 3.24
CA ILE A 50 -2.35 2.29 2.06
C ILE A 50 -1.26 3.29 2.45
N ASN A 51 -1.42 4.02 3.56
CA ASN A 51 -0.39 4.94 4.03
C ASN A 51 0.94 4.23 4.32
N ILE A 52 0.88 3.03 4.89
CA ILE A 52 2.08 2.21 5.10
C ILE A 52 2.69 1.80 3.76
N TYR A 53 1.88 1.40 2.77
CA TYR A 53 2.40 1.06 1.44
C TYR A 53 3.09 2.27 0.78
N LEU A 54 2.50 3.47 0.89
CA LEU A 54 3.11 4.70 0.40
C LEU A 54 4.44 5.01 1.10
N ASP A 55 4.52 4.82 2.43
CA ASP A 55 5.78 4.96 3.20
C ASP A 55 6.85 3.96 2.72
N PHE A 56 6.45 2.80 2.20
CA PHE A 56 7.34 1.78 1.66
C PHE A 56 7.73 2.01 0.19
N GLY A 57 7.30 3.12 -0.42
CA GLY A 57 7.65 3.50 -1.78
C GLY A 57 6.73 2.94 -2.86
N PHE A 58 5.58 2.35 -2.50
CA PHE A 58 4.54 2.10 -3.49
C PHE A 58 3.99 3.43 -4.01
N VAL A 59 3.72 3.47 -5.31
CA VAL A 59 3.17 4.64 -5.99
C VAL A 59 1.77 4.32 -6.53
N PRO A 60 0.87 5.32 -6.58
CA PRO A 60 -0.45 5.13 -7.15
C PRO A 60 -0.35 4.78 -8.64
N ILE A 61 -1.21 3.87 -9.09
CA ILE A 61 -1.46 3.64 -10.51
C ILE A 61 -2.81 4.28 -10.82
N ILE A 62 -2.82 5.17 -11.81
CA ILE A 62 -4.01 5.90 -12.25
C ILE A 62 -4.35 5.41 -13.65
N THR A 63 -5.42 4.62 -13.77
CA THR A 63 -5.84 4.00 -15.04
C THR A 63 -7.06 4.67 -15.67
N ASP A 64 -7.87 5.32 -14.85
CA ASP A 64 -9.19 5.84 -15.22
C ASP A 64 -9.65 6.90 -14.20
N ASP A 65 -10.78 7.52 -14.49
CA ASP A 65 -11.37 8.57 -13.65
C ASP A 65 -11.82 8.07 -12.27
N GLU A 66 -12.18 6.78 -12.14
CA GLU A 66 -12.55 6.19 -10.85
C GLU A 66 -11.32 6.04 -9.95
N ALA A 67 -10.18 5.64 -10.52
CA ALA A 67 -8.91 5.62 -9.82
C ALA A 67 -8.53 7.03 -9.33
N VAL A 68 -8.72 8.07 -10.15
CA VAL A 68 -8.49 9.48 -9.74
C VAL A 68 -9.38 9.84 -8.54
N LYS A 69 -10.67 9.52 -8.58
CA LYS A 69 -11.60 9.78 -7.45
C LYS A 69 -11.17 9.04 -6.19
N ALA A 70 -10.75 7.77 -6.32
CA ALA A 70 -10.28 6.96 -5.19
C ALA A 70 -9.02 7.54 -4.56
N TRP A 71 -8.03 7.96 -5.37
CA TRP A 71 -6.80 8.58 -4.86
C TRP A 71 -7.05 9.94 -4.23
N LYS A 72 -7.93 10.78 -4.78
CA LYS A 72 -8.35 12.04 -4.14
C LYS A 72 -9.03 11.82 -2.78
N CYS A 73 -9.88 10.79 -2.68
CA CYS A 73 -10.47 10.38 -1.42
C CYS A 73 -9.38 9.99 -0.38
N LEU A 74 -8.33 9.29 -0.82
CA LEU A 74 -7.21 8.92 0.04
C LEU A 74 -6.35 10.11 0.47
N GLU A 75 -6.13 11.10 -0.42
CA GLU A 75 -5.43 12.34 -0.05
C GLU A 75 -6.15 13.06 1.08
N ASN A 76 -7.48 13.18 1.00
CA ASN A 76 -8.31 13.80 2.04
C ASN A 76 -8.25 13.01 3.36
N ASN A 77 -8.36 11.68 3.31
CA ASN A 77 -8.32 10.83 4.51
C ASN A 77 -6.94 10.82 5.20
N LEU A 78 -5.86 10.93 4.41
CA LEU A 78 -4.49 10.87 4.92
C LEU A 78 -3.87 12.25 5.17
N GLY A 79 -4.52 13.33 4.73
CA GLY A 79 -3.99 14.69 4.85
C GLY A 79 -2.67 14.89 4.11
N ARG A 80 -2.43 14.13 3.02
CA ARG A 80 -1.18 14.18 2.24
C ARG A 80 -1.48 14.15 0.75
N ARG A 81 -0.64 14.81 -0.04
CA ARG A 81 -0.66 14.72 -1.50
C ARG A 81 -0.06 13.39 -1.95
N ILE A 82 -0.75 12.70 -2.86
CA ILE A 82 -0.43 11.36 -3.37
C ILE A 82 -0.42 11.36 -4.90
N ILE A 83 -1.37 12.07 -5.52
CA ILE A 83 -1.47 12.14 -6.98
C ILE A 83 -0.33 13.04 -7.50
N PRO A 84 0.53 12.54 -8.40
CA PRO A 84 1.55 13.38 -9.02
C PRO A 84 0.90 14.48 -9.85
N THR A 85 1.42 15.70 -9.73
CA THR A 85 1.13 16.78 -10.69
C THR A 85 2.07 16.58 -11.86
N TYR A 86 1.54 16.25 -13.03
CA TYR A 86 2.29 16.24 -14.29
C TYR A 86 1.97 17.52 -15.07
#